data_AF-A0A7K4HD99-F1
#
_entry.id   AF-A0A7K4HD99-F1
#
_cell.length_a   1.000
_cell.length_b   1.000
_cell.length_c   1.000
_cell.angle_alpha   90.00
_cell.angle_beta   90.00
_cell.angle_gamma   90.00
#
_symmetry.space_group_name_H-M   'P 1'
#
loop_
_entity.id
_entity.type
_entity.pdbx_description
1 polymer ?
#
loop_
_entity_poly.entity_id
_entity_poly.type
_entity_poly.pdbx_seq_one_letter_code
_entity_poly.pdbx_strand_id
1 'polypeptide(L)'
;MKNENNCEDSLKVVGRAKGYSREELIANLPRHSKFHLDLLKQVMTIPEVSLRNSGTAMAKKIIKMMREVNTEAYRAKQFTRTEINKHAVLYGIVLLKHHVMDNVLKYFHERWPQCIICLYNEHNQRTGIINEKGNIREVKLPLKETVEKVSKERPVVPYFDNIQFSGEEIFESLYNSQNIVERENSRYFKSMIPDKCFDLPGMKNGVEKRYTSQKKKIDDFF
;
A
#
# COMPACT_ATOMS: atom_id res chain seq x y z
N MET A 1 -2.49 -44.67 -26.62
CA MET A 1 -1.24 -44.75 -25.83
C MET A 1 -0.95 -43.36 -25.29
N LYS A 2 -1.03 -43.20 -23.97
CA LYS A 2 -0.76 -41.95 -23.26
C LYS A 2 0.76 -41.84 -23.06
N ASN A 3 1.39 -40.81 -23.62
CA ASN A 3 2.74 -40.40 -23.23
C ASN A 3 2.62 -39.22 -22.27
N GLU A 4 2.29 -39.54 -21.02
CA GLU A 4 2.47 -38.62 -19.90
C GLU A 4 3.97 -38.62 -19.54
N ASN A 5 4.75 -37.75 -20.19
CA ASN A 5 6.07 -37.38 -19.68
C ASN A 5 5.87 -36.42 -18.49
N ASN A 6 5.35 -36.97 -17.40
CA ASN A 6 5.39 -36.33 -16.10
C ASN A 6 6.86 -36.36 -15.64
N CYS A 7 7.57 -35.27 -15.93
CA CYS A 7 8.83 -34.92 -15.30
C CYS A 7 8.57 -34.53 -13.84
N GLU A 8 8.01 -35.46 -13.06
CA GLU A 8 7.87 -35.27 -11.61
C GLU A 8 9.26 -35.39 -10.98
N ASP A 9 9.72 -34.26 -10.45
CA ASP A 9 10.96 -34.13 -9.70
C ASP A 9 11.00 -35.20 -8.58
N SER A 10 12.00 -36.09 -8.60
CA SER A 10 12.12 -37.25 -7.71
C SER A 10 12.32 -36.88 -6.24
N LEU A 11 12.30 -35.59 -5.92
CA LEU A 11 12.41 -35.00 -4.59
C LEU A 11 11.24 -34.04 -4.35
N LYS A 12 9.98 -34.52 -4.48
CA LYS A 12 8.81 -33.80 -3.96
C LYS A 12 9.02 -33.50 -2.47
N VAL A 13 9.45 -32.27 -2.18
CA VAL A 13 9.65 -31.79 -0.82
C VAL A 13 8.27 -31.68 -0.16
N VAL A 14 7.91 -32.66 0.68
CA VAL A 14 6.67 -32.71 1.48
C VAL A 14 6.73 -31.73 2.67
N GLY A 15 7.42 -30.59 2.53
CA GLY A 15 7.65 -29.64 3.60
C GLY A 15 7.54 -28.19 3.14
N ARG A 16 7.20 -27.29 4.08
CA ARG A 16 7.20 -25.83 3.88
C ARG A 16 8.60 -25.33 3.58
N ALA A 17 9.06 -25.50 2.34
CA ALA A 17 10.32 -24.92 1.89
C ALA A 17 10.19 -23.38 1.94
N LYS A 18 11.07 -22.72 2.72
CA LYS A 18 11.05 -21.26 2.97
C LYS A 18 11.67 -20.44 1.82
N GLY A 19 11.73 -20.99 0.60
CA GLY A 19 12.43 -20.40 -0.55
C GLY A 19 11.56 -20.26 -1.79
N TYR A 20 12.11 -19.58 -2.80
CA TYR A 20 11.44 -19.32 -4.07
C TYR A 20 11.57 -20.51 -5.04
N SER A 21 10.56 -20.71 -5.88
CA SER A 21 10.62 -21.71 -6.95
C SER A 21 11.58 -21.27 -8.06
N ARG A 22 12.02 -22.20 -8.90
CA ARG A 22 12.87 -21.85 -10.05
C ARG A 22 12.17 -20.88 -11.00
N GLU A 23 10.88 -21.09 -11.25
CA GLU A 23 10.05 -20.23 -12.09
C GLU A 23 9.94 -18.80 -11.53
N GLU A 24 9.69 -18.68 -10.22
CA GLU A 24 9.63 -17.38 -9.54
C GLU A 24 10.96 -16.64 -9.62
N LEU A 25 12.08 -17.35 -9.49
CA LEU A 25 13.41 -16.77 -9.63
C LEU A 25 13.63 -16.28 -11.06
N ILE A 26 13.34 -17.09 -12.08
CA ILE A 26 13.54 -16.69 -13.48
C ILE A 26 12.69 -15.46 -13.83
N ALA A 27 11.44 -15.41 -13.36
CA ALA A 27 10.54 -14.30 -13.65
C ALA A 27 10.96 -12.98 -12.96
N ASN A 28 11.51 -13.04 -11.75
CA ASN A 28 11.70 -11.86 -10.91
C ASN A 28 13.17 -11.42 -10.75
N LEU A 29 14.15 -12.32 -10.88
CA LEU A 29 15.57 -11.98 -10.76
C LEU A 29 16.03 -10.88 -11.75
N PRO A 30 15.53 -10.84 -13.01
CA PRO A 30 15.89 -9.77 -13.96
C PRO A 30 15.57 -8.36 -13.46
N ARG A 31 14.67 -8.23 -12.47
CA ARG A 31 14.29 -6.94 -11.89
C ARG A 31 15.37 -6.37 -10.96
N HIS A 32 16.29 -7.19 -10.47
CA HIS A 32 17.34 -6.73 -9.57
C HIS A 32 18.36 -5.85 -10.33
N SER A 33 18.77 -4.73 -9.75
CA SER A 33 19.64 -3.75 -10.42
C SER A 33 21.04 -4.28 -10.79
N LYS A 34 21.56 -5.24 -10.01
CA LYS A 34 22.84 -5.93 -10.27
C LYS A 34 22.66 -7.27 -11.00
N PHE A 35 21.59 -7.42 -11.77
CA PHE A 35 21.32 -8.66 -12.50
C PHE A 35 22.32 -8.85 -13.65
N HIS A 36 22.72 -10.11 -13.88
CA HIS A 36 23.55 -10.53 -15.02
C HIS A 36 22.98 -11.83 -15.60
N LEU A 37 23.06 -12.01 -16.93
CA LEU A 37 22.51 -13.19 -17.62
C LEU A 37 23.09 -14.51 -17.12
N ASP A 38 24.33 -14.51 -16.67
CA ASP A 38 24.97 -15.71 -16.10
C ASP A 38 24.30 -16.19 -14.81
N LEU A 39 23.62 -15.31 -14.08
CA LEU A 39 22.85 -15.72 -12.90
C LEU A 39 21.67 -16.62 -13.29
N LEU A 40 21.04 -16.40 -14.45
CA LEU A 40 19.98 -17.28 -14.93
C LEU A 40 20.51 -18.66 -15.30
N LYS A 41 21.66 -18.71 -15.98
CA LYS A 41 22.33 -19.99 -16.28
C LYS A 41 22.63 -20.75 -14.99
N GLN A 42 23.12 -20.05 -13.96
CA GLN A 42 23.39 -20.64 -12.65
C GLN A 42 22.11 -21.15 -11.96
N VAL A 43 21.01 -20.39 -12.01
CA VAL A 43 19.69 -20.83 -11.49
C VAL A 43 19.20 -22.11 -12.20
N MET A 44 19.46 -22.26 -13.49
CA MET A 44 19.09 -23.47 -14.24
C MET A 44 19.96 -24.68 -13.88
N THR A 45 21.25 -24.46 -13.59
CA THR A 45 22.18 -25.56 -13.23
C THR A 45 22.00 -26.09 -11.80
N ILE A 46 21.56 -25.26 -10.86
CA ILE A 46 21.45 -25.67 -9.45
C ILE A 46 20.16 -26.49 -9.27
N PRO A 47 20.22 -27.63 -8.53
CA PRO A 47 19.02 -28.40 -8.17
C PRO A 47 18.00 -27.53 -7.42
N GLU A 48 16.72 -27.70 -7.72
CA GLU A 48 15.67 -26.85 -7.15
C GLU A 48 15.60 -26.95 -5.62
N VAL A 49 15.82 -28.15 -5.07
CA VAL A 49 15.90 -28.39 -3.64
C VAL A 49 17.00 -27.54 -2.99
N SER A 50 18.17 -27.43 -3.64
CA SER A 50 19.28 -26.62 -3.15
C SER A 50 19.01 -25.12 -3.25
N LEU A 51 18.27 -24.68 -4.27
CA LEU A 51 17.79 -23.31 -4.38
C LEU A 51 16.84 -22.99 -3.23
N ARG A 52 15.76 -23.75 -3.07
CA ARG A 52 14.72 -23.49 -2.06
C ARG A 52 15.26 -23.52 -0.62
N ASN A 53 16.20 -24.41 -0.34
CA ASN A 53 16.80 -24.54 0.99
C ASN A 53 18.02 -23.64 1.22
N SER A 54 18.42 -22.81 0.24
CA SER A 54 19.63 -21.98 0.33
C SER A 54 20.90 -22.80 0.65
N GLY A 55 21.00 -24.02 0.09
CA GLY A 55 22.03 -24.99 0.46
C GLY A 55 23.43 -24.63 -0.01
N THR A 56 23.55 -23.84 -1.07
CA THR A 56 24.83 -23.37 -1.63
C THR A 56 25.04 -21.87 -1.38
N ALA A 57 26.29 -21.42 -1.36
CA ALA A 57 26.62 -19.99 -1.25
C ALA A 57 25.97 -19.17 -2.39
N MET A 58 25.91 -19.76 -3.59
CA MET A 58 25.25 -19.15 -4.75
C MET A 58 23.73 -19.04 -4.55
N ALA A 59 23.07 -20.10 -4.07
CA ALA A 59 21.64 -20.07 -3.76
C ALA A 59 21.31 -19.01 -2.69
N LYS A 60 22.14 -18.88 -1.65
CA LYS A 60 22.00 -17.82 -0.64
C LYS A 60 22.08 -16.42 -1.25
N LYS A 61 23.02 -16.19 -2.18
CA LYS A 61 23.16 -14.91 -2.89
C LYS A 61 21.93 -14.60 -3.75
N ILE A 62 21.47 -15.57 -4.53
CA ILE A 62 20.27 -15.44 -5.38
C ILE A 62 19.02 -15.12 -4.54
N ILE A 63 18.81 -15.85 -3.45
CA ILE A 63 17.68 -15.62 -2.55
C ILE A 63 17.77 -14.24 -1.89
N LYS A 64 18.97 -13.80 -1.50
CA LYS A 64 19.16 -12.45 -0.96
C LYS A 64 18.75 -11.38 -1.98
N MET A 65 19.21 -11.49 -3.22
CA MET A 65 18.82 -10.56 -4.30
C MET A 65 17.31 -10.55 -4.52
N MET A 66 16.68 -11.72 -4.52
CA MET A 66 15.22 -11.84 -4.66
C MET A 66 14.46 -11.21 -3.49
N ARG A 67 14.96 -11.38 -2.26
CA ARG A 67 14.39 -10.73 -1.07
C ARG A 67 14.52 -9.21 -1.15
N GLU A 68 15.65 -8.69 -1.63
CA GLU A 68 15.85 -7.24 -1.81
C GLU A 68 14.82 -6.66 -2.79
N VAL A 69 14.61 -7.30 -3.95
CA VAL A 69 13.58 -6.93 -4.93
C VAL A 69 12.18 -6.93 -4.31
N ASN A 70 11.80 -8.03 -3.65
CA ASN A 70 10.46 -8.18 -3.07
C ASN A 70 10.20 -7.21 -1.93
N THR A 71 11.20 -6.98 -1.07
CA THR A 71 11.09 -6.04 0.06
C THR A 71 10.93 -4.62 -0.45
N GLU A 72 11.68 -4.23 -1.49
CA GLU A 72 11.54 -2.93 -2.11
C GLU A 72 10.16 -2.78 -2.77
N ALA A 73 9.68 -3.79 -3.50
CA ALA A 73 8.33 -3.82 -4.06
C ALA A 73 7.27 -3.59 -2.98
N TYR A 74 7.35 -4.36 -1.90
CA TYR A 74 6.40 -4.34 -0.79
C TYR A 74 6.41 -2.99 -0.09
N ARG A 75 7.60 -2.46 0.24
CA ARG A 75 7.77 -1.14 0.83
C ARG A 75 7.15 -0.06 -0.06
N ALA A 76 7.42 -0.10 -1.37
CA ALA A 76 6.86 0.87 -2.29
C ALA A 76 5.32 0.80 -2.30
N LYS A 77 4.73 -0.39 -2.38
CA LYS A 77 3.26 -0.56 -2.33
C LYS A 77 2.62 0.05 -1.08
N GLN A 78 3.30 -0.01 0.06
CA GLN A 78 2.77 0.48 1.35
C GLN A 78 2.99 1.97 1.59
N PHE A 79 4.16 2.48 1.22
CA PHE A 79 4.59 3.82 1.60
C PHE A 79 4.47 4.86 0.49
N THR A 80 4.13 4.45 -0.73
CA THR A 80 3.87 5.42 -1.82
C THR A 80 2.65 6.24 -1.47
N ARG A 81 2.85 7.54 -1.28
CA ARG A 81 1.78 8.52 -1.14
C ARG A 81 1.36 8.94 -2.54
N THR A 82 0.08 8.80 -2.82
CA THR A 82 -0.51 9.13 -4.11
C THR A 82 -1.52 10.25 -3.94
N GLU A 83 -1.48 11.21 -4.84
CA GLU A 83 -2.48 12.27 -4.99
C GLU A 83 -3.33 11.96 -6.21
N ILE A 84 -4.56 12.49 -6.24
CA ILE A 84 -5.47 12.29 -7.35
C ILE A 84 -5.90 13.63 -7.94
N ASN A 85 -5.85 13.73 -9.26
CA ASN A 85 -6.36 14.88 -9.99
C ASN A 85 -7.83 14.68 -10.40
N LYS A 86 -8.52 15.80 -10.70
CA LYS A 86 -9.90 15.88 -11.21
C LYS A 86 -10.14 15.09 -12.50
N HIS A 87 -9.08 14.76 -13.22
CA HIS A 87 -9.10 13.94 -14.45
C HIS A 87 -8.87 12.44 -14.19
N ALA A 88 -9.05 11.97 -12.95
CA ALA A 88 -8.81 10.58 -12.54
C ALA A 88 -7.37 10.10 -12.80
N VAL A 89 -6.40 11.00 -12.63
CA VAL A 89 -4.97 10.67 -12.71
C VAL A 89 -4.43 10.55 -11.30
N LEU A 90 -4.06 9.34 -10.91
CA LEU A 90 -3.39 9.07 -9.65
C LEU A 90 -1.90 9.24 -9.86
N TYR A 91 -1.25 10.13 -9.12
CA TYR A 91 0.16 10.38 -9.29
C TYR A 91 0.92 10.36 -7.97
N GLY A 92 2.20 10.01 -8.03
CA GLY A 92 3.04 9.90 -6.83
C GLY A 92 4.51 9.79 -7.16
N ILE A 93 5.32 9.91 -6.12
CA ILE A 93 6.77 9.83 -6.20
C ILE A 93 7.22 8.56 -5.46
N VAL A 94 8.13 7.83 -6.08
CA VAL A 94 8.72 6.61 -5.52
C VAL A 94 10.24 6.65 -5.65
N LEU A 95 10.91 5.99 -4.71
CA LEU A 95 12.35 5.81 -4.70
C LEU A 95 12.64 4.32 -4.87
N LEU A 96 12.90 3.88 -6.10
CA LEU A 96 13.15 2.48 -6.44
C LEU A 96 14.55 2.32 -7.03
N LYS A 97 15.38 1.52 -6.37
CA LYS A 97 16.72 1.14 -6.85
C LYS A 97 16.67 0.01 -7.86
N HIS A 98 15.75 -0.93 -7.69
CA HIS A 98 15.54 -2.06 -8.59
C HIS A 98 14.42 -1.77 -9.62
N HIS A 99 14.36 -2.56 -10.68
CA HIS A 99 13.36 -2.45 -11.75
C HIS A 99 12.02 -3.08 -11.35
N VAL A 100 11.35 -2.46 -10.38
CA VAL A 100 10.13 -2.99 -9.73
C VAL A 100 8.92 -2.07 -9.91
N MET A 101 9.09 -1.00 -10.70
CA MET A 101 8.04 -0.02 -10.97
C MET A 101 6.78 -0.67 -11.53
N ASP A 102 6.94 -1.66 -12.41
CA ASP A 102 5.86 -2.43 -13.01
C ASP A 102 4.98 -3.13 -11.96
N ASN A 103 5.58 -3.73 -10.94
CA ASN A 103 4.87 -4.38 -9.84
C ASN A 103 4.10 -3.39 -8.96
N VAL A 104 4.64 -2.19 -8.79
CA VAL A 104 3.99 -1.13 -8.01
C VAL A 104 2.82 -0.57 -8.81
N LEU A 105 3.01 -0.26 -10.09
CA LEU A 105 1.94 0.22 -10.99
C LEU A 105 0.79 -0.77 -11.09
N LYS A 106 1.08 -2.07 -11.27
CA LYS A 106 0.04 -3.12 -11.30
C LYS A 106 -0.78 -3.17 -10.02
N TYR A 107 -0.11 -3.09 -8.86
CA TYR A 107 -0.81 -3.09 -7.56
C TYR A 107 -1.76 -1.90 -7.41
N PHE A 108 -1.33 -0.69 -7.79
CA PHE A 108 -2.22 0.47 -7.78
C PHE A 108 -3.36 0.31 -8.80
N HIS A 109 -3.09 -0.25 -9.98
CA HIS A 109 -4.09 -0.42 -11.02
C HIS A 109 -5.17 -1.44 -10.65
N GLU A 110 -4.81 -2.54 -9.99
CA GLU A 110 -5.76 -3.51 -9.44
C GLU A 110 -6.71 -2.86 -8.42
N ARG A 111 -6.23 -1.86 -7.67
CA ARG A 111 -6.99 -1.18 -6.62
C ARG A 111 -7.80 0.01 -7.15
N TRP A 112 -7.33 0.68 -8.20
CA TRP A 112 -7.98 1.80 -8.87
C TRP A 112 -8.00 1.59 -10.40
N PRO A 113 -8.84 0.67 -10.92
CA PRO A 113 -8.81 0.28 -12.33
C PRO A 113 -9.25 1.40 -13.28
N GLN A 114 -10.07 2.34 -12.79
CA GLN A 114 -10.60 3.48 -13.54
C GLN A 114 -9.64 4.68 -13.57
N CYS A 115 -8.50 4.59 -12.88
CA CYS A 115 -7.54 5.68 -12.82
C CYS A 115 -6.33 5.37 -13.70
N ILE A 116 -5.78 6.40 -14.34
CA ILE A 116 -4.43 6.33 -14.91
C ILE A 116 -3.45 6.59 -13.78
N ILE A 117 -2.46 5.72 -13.62
CA ILE A 117 -1.50 5.85 -12.52
C ILE A 117 -0.14 6.25 -13.08
N CYS A 118 0.40 7.35 -12.54
CA CYS A 118 1.68 7.95 -12.92
C CYS A 118 2.62 7.95 -11.71
N LEU A 119 3.67 7.13 -11.73
CA LEU A 119 4.66 7.09 -10.66
C LEU A 119 6.02 7.55 -11.15
N TYR A 120 6.56 8.60 -10.54
CA TYR A 120 7.89 9.09 -10.85
C TYR A 120 8.94 8.41 -9.96
N ASN A 121 9.93 7.78 -10.58
CA ASN A 121 11.10 7.26 -9.87
C ASN A 121 12.18 8.33 -9.76
N GLU A 122 12.47 8.78 -8.53
CA GLU A 122 13.56 9.74 -8.29
C GLU A 122 14.93 9.18 -8.63
N HIS A 123 15.16 7.88 -8.39
CA HIS A 123 16.47 7.28 -8.58
C HIS A 123 16.89 7.23 -10.06
N ASN A 124 15.94 6.90 -10.94
CA ASN A 124 16.18 6.72 -12.37
C ASN A 124 15.67 7.90 -13.22
N GLN A 125 15.00 8.88 -12.61
CA GLN A 125 14.38 10.03 -13.26
C GLN A 125 13.42 9.64 -14.40
N ARG A 126 12.62 8.60 -14.16
CA ARG A 126 11.64 8.07 -15.13
C ARG A 126 10.26 8.04 -14.51
N THR A 127 9.26 8.40 -15.30
CA THR A 127 7.85 8.26 -14.93
C THR A 127 7.29 6.99 -15.56
N GLY A 128 6.82 6.08 -14.73
CA GLY A 128 6.03 4.93 -15.14
C GLY A 128 4.55 5.31 -15.20
N ILE A 129 3.88 4.93 -16.28
CA ILE A 129 2.47 5.22 -16.54
C ILE A 129 1.77 3.90 -16.80
N ILE A 130 0.62 3.68 -16.17
CA ILE A 130 -0.28 2.56 -16.50
C ILE A 130 -1.66 3.11 -16.85
N ASN A 131 -2.15 2.73 -18.03
CA ASN A 131 -3.48 3.11 -18.50
C ASN A 131 -4.55 2.19 -17.90
N GLU A 132 -5.83 2.58 -18.03
CA GLU A 132 -6.99 1.78 -17.60
C GLU A 132 -7.06 0.38 -18.22
N LYS A 133 -6.44 0.20 -19.39
CA LYS A 133 -6.32 -1.10 -20.07
C LYS A 133 -5.19 -1.98 -19.51
N GLY A 134 -4.47 -1.54 -18.47
CA GLY A 134 -3.33 -2.24 -17.90
C GLY A 134 -2.02 -2.11 -18.68
N ASN A 135 -1.97 -1.24 -19.70
CA ASN A 135 -0.77 -1.04 -20.51
C ASN A 135 0.25 -0.15 -19.79
N ILE A 136 1.45 -0.66 -19.58
CA ILE A 136 2.56 0.02 -18.89
C ILE A 136 3.48 0.71 -19.90
N ARG A 137 3.84 1.97 -19.64
CA ARG A 137 4.82 2.75 -20.41
C ARG A 137 5.78 3.46 -19.46
N GLU A 138 7.05 3.53 -19.83
CA GLU A 138 8.06 4.35 -19.14
C GLU A 138 8.43 5.55 -19.99
N VAL A 139 8.41 6.74 -19.40
CA VAL A 139 8.75 7.99 -20.08
C VAL A 139 9.78 8.76 -19.26
N LYS A 140 10.80 9.32 -19.94
CA LYS A 140 11.80 10.21 -19.33
C LYS A 140 11.30 11.65 -19.30
N LEU A 141 10.25 11.90 -18.51
CA LEU A 141 9.70 13.24 -18.29
C LEU A 141 9.43 13.43 -16.80
N PRO A 142 9.50 14.67 -16.29
CA PRO A 142 9.13 14.97 -14.92
C PRO A 142 7.64 14.69 -14.68
N LEU A 143 7.30 14.45 -13.42
CA LEU A 143 5.94 14.04 -13.02
C LEU A 143 4.89 15.05 -13.47
N LYS A 144 5.13 16.34 -13.23
CA LYS A 144 4.17 17.43 -13.54
C LYS A 144 3.80 17.45 -15.02
N GLU A 145 4.80 17.48 -15.90
CA GLU A 145 4.57 17.49 -17.36
C GLU A 145 3.84 16.23 -17.83
N THR A 146 4.13 15.09 -17.23
CA THR A 146 3.49 13.83 -17.58
C THR A 146 2.01 13.85 -17.18
N VAL A 147 1.71 14.29 -15.95
CA VAL A 147 0.34 14.42 -15.45
C VAL A 147 -0.45 15.43 -16.27
N GLU A 148 0.14 16.57 -16.65
CA GLU A 148 -0.52 17.57 -17.49
C GLU A 148 -0.85 17.04 -18.88
N LYS A 149 0.07 16.33 -19.53
CA LYS A 149 -0.16 15.72 -20.85
C LYS A 149 -1.30 14.72 -20.80
N VAL A 150 -1.28 13.82 -19.82
CA VAL A 150 -2.33 12.81 -19.62
C VAL A 150 -3.66 13.47 -19.27
N SER A 151 -3.66 14.54 -18.47
CA SER A 151 -4.88 15.23 -18.03
C SER A 151 -5.57 15.98 -19.18
N LYS A 152 -4.80 16.59 -20.09
CA LYS A 152 -5.35 17.33 -21.26
C LYS A 152 -6.18 16.46 -22.19
N GLU A 153 -5.88 15.17 -22.26
CA GLU A 153 -6.58 14.23 -23.14
C GLU A 153 -7.91 13.73 -22.54
N ARG A 154 -8.24 14.09 -21.29
CA ARG A 154 -9.39 13.52 -20.57
C ARG A 154 -10.44 14.55 -20.14
N PRO A 155 -11.73 14.18 -20.17
CA PRO A 155 -12.77 14.98 -19.56
C PRO A 155 -12.58 15.04 -18.03
N VAL A 156 -13.06 16.12 -17.42
CA VAL A 156 -13.14 16.24 -15.97
C VAL A 156 -14.15 15.22 -15.46
N VAL A 157 -13.79 14.47 -14.42
CA VAL A 157 -14.66 13.45 -13.84
C VAL A 157 -15.25 14.01 -12.54
N PRO A 158 -16.57 14.29 -12.47
CA PRO A 158 -17.20 15.01 -11.34
C PRO A 158 -17.02 14.32 -9.99
N TYR A 159 -16.86 12.98 -9.98
CA TYR A 159 -16.62 12.21 -8.76
C TYR A 159 -15.34 12.65 -8.02
N PHE A 160 -14.31 13.08 -8.76
CA PHE A 160 -13.03 13.51 -8.19
C PHE A 160 -12.99 15.01 -7.82
N ASP A 161 -13.96 15.80 -8.26
CA ASP A 161 -14.12 17.19 -7.81
C ASP A 161 -14.56 17.26 -6.33
N ASN A 162 -15.30 16.26 -5.85
CA ASN A 162 -15.82 16.19 -4.48
C ASN A 162 -14.90 15.46 -3.48
N ILE A 163 -13.71 14.98 -3.89
CA ILE A 163 -12.73 14.34 -2.98
C ILE A 163 -11.79 15.38 -2.33
N GLN A 164 -12.18 16.66 -2.35
CA GLN A 164 -11.61 17.69 -1.49
C GLN A 164 -12.41 17.83 -0.19
N PHE A 165 -12.83 16.72 0.42
CA PHE A 165 -13.24 16.81 1.81
C PHE A 165 -12.02 17.27 2.62
N SER A 166 -12.16 18.36 3.35
CA SER A 166 -11.13 18.73 4.32
C SER A 166 -11.02 17.59 5.34
N GLY A 167 -9.81 17.35 5.88
CA GLY A 167 -9.66 16.33 6.93
C GLY A 167 -10.59 16.57 8.13
N GLU A 168 -10.98 17.83 8.35
CA GLU A 168 -11.98 18.26 9.32
C GLU A 168 -13.38 17.75 8.97
N GLU A 169 -13.84 17.91 7.73
CA GLU A 169 -15.17 17.44 7.29
C GLU A 169 -15.33 15.92 7.39
N ILE A 170 -14.27 15.15 7.07
CA ILE A 170 -14.28 13.69 7.23
C ILE A 170 -14.39 13.32 8.70
N PHE A 171 -13.63 14.00 9.56
CA PHE A 171 -13.61 13.73 10.99
C PHE A 171 -14.94 14.14 11.65
N GLU A 172 -15.53 15.28 11.25
CA GLU A 172 -16.85 15.71 11.70
C GLU A 172 -17.95 14.75 11.24
N SER A 173 -17.93 14.32 9.98
CA SER A 173 -18.83 13.29 9.45
C SER A 173 -18.75 11.99 10.27
N LEU A 174 -17.53 11.50 10.51
CA LEU A 174 -17.30 10.29 11.31
C LEU A 174 -17.77 10.49 12.75
N TYR A 175 -17.39 11.59 13.39
CA TYR A 175 -17.75 11.91 14.76
C TYR A 175 -19.26 12.00 14.92
N ASN A 176 -19.95 12.71 14.02
CA ASN A 176 -21.41 12.84 14.03
C ASN A 176 -22.12 11.50 13.77
N SER A 177 -21.54 10.61 12.95
CA SER A 177 -22.09 9.27 12.72
C SER A 177 -21.94 8.33 13.94
N GLN A 178 -20.90 8.53 14.75
CA GLN A 178 -20.63 7.72 15.94
C GLN A 178 -21.30 8.30 17.20
N ASN A 179 -21.39 9.63 17.28
CA ASN A 179 -21.98 10.36 18.38
C ASN A 179 -23.50 10.52 18.19
N ILE A 180 -24.19 9.38 18.18
CA ILE A 180 -25.65 9.36 18.18
C ILE A 180 -26.11 9.70 19.60
N VAL A 181 -26.54 10.94 19.81
CA VAL A 181 -27.02 11.46 21.11
C VAL A 181 -28.10 10.56 21.72
N GLU A 182 -28.93 9.94 20.89
CA GLU A 182 -29.99 9.01 21.31
C GLU A 182 -29.45 7.70 21.92
N ARG A 183 -28.19 7.33 21.63
CA ARG A 183 -27.50 6.17 22.22
C ARG A 183 -26.73 6.52 23.49
N GLU A 184 -26.68 7.79 23.87
CA GLU A 184 -25.99 8.26 25.06
C GLU A 184 -26.78 7.88 26.32
N ASN A 185 -26.60 6.64 26.79
CA ASN A 185 -27.22 6.17 28.02
C ASN A 185 -26.41 6.62 29.23
N SER A 186 -26.65 7.86 29.66
CA SER A 186 -26.01 8.48 30.82
C SER A 186 -26.16 7.66 32.11
N ARG A 187 -27.26 6.90 32.24
CA ARG A 187 -27.50 5.97 33.36
C ARG A 187 -26.52 4.80 33.33
N TYR A 188 -26.34 4.18 32.16
CA TYR A 188 -25.40 3.07 31.98
C TYR A 188 -23.95 3.53 32.16
N PHE A 189 -23.59 4.70 31.60
CA PHE A 189 -22.27 5.29 31.80
C PHE A 189 -21.96 5.54 33.29
N LYS A 190 -22.92 6.09 34.05
CA LYS A 190 -22.79 6.27 35.51
C LYS A 190 -22.57 4.93 36.24
N SER A 191 -23.21 3.85 35.81
CA SER A 191 -23.04 2.51 36.42
C SER A 191 -21.68 1.86 36.14
N MET A 192 -20.94 2.32 35.11
CA MET A 192 -19.60 1.85 34.78
C MET A 192 -18.50 2.59 35.56
N ILE A 193 -18.82 3.69 36.24
CA ILE A 193 -17.87 4.44 37.06
C ILE A 193 -17.74 3.71 38.40
N PRO A 194 -16.54 3.26 38.80
CA PRO A 194 -16.34 2.64 40.11
C PRO A 194 -16.68 3.59 41.25
N ASP A 195 -17.36 3.10 42.30
CA ASP A 195 -17.88 3.94 43.39
C ASP A 195 -16.81 4.84 44.04
N LYS A 196 -15.57 4.32 44.17
CA LYS A 196 -14.41 5.04 44.72
C LYS A 196 -14.02 6.29 43.93
N CYS A 197 -14.40 6.38 42.66
CA CYS A 197 -14.10 7.54 41.82
C CYS A 197 -14.97 8.76 42.18
N PHE A 198 -16.15 8.55 42.76
CA PHE A 198 -17.04 9.65 43.17
C PHE A 198 -16.51 10.42 44.41
N ASP A 199 -15.63 9.80 45.20
CA ASP A 199 -15.01 10.42 46.38
C ASP A 199 -13.82 11.33 46.03
N LEU A 200 -13.36 11.33 44.77
CA LEU A 200 -12.25 12.17 44.33
C LEU A 200 -12.68 13.64 44.32
N PRO A 201 -11.79 14.58 44.73
CA PRO A 201 -12.13 16.00 44.91
C PRO A 201 -12.68 16.68 43.63
N GLY A 202 -12.44 16.12 42.44
CA GLY A 202 -13.04 16.59 41.16
C GLY A 202 -14.43 16.03 40.84
N MET A 203 -14.89 14.99 41.55
CA MET A 203 -16.18 14.32 41.34
C MET A 203 -17.13 14.41 42.55
N LYS A 204 -16.67 14.97 43.68
CA LYS A 204 -17.41 15.15 44.95
C LYS A 204 -18.75 15.91 44.87
N ASN A 205 -19.08 16.50 43.72
CA ASN A 205 -20.36 17.18 43.46
C ASN A 205 -21.21 16.49 42.39
N GLY A 206 -20.91 15.23 42.08
CA GLY A 206 -21.52 14.48 40.99
C GLY A 206 -21.05 14.96 39.62
N VAL A 207 -21.02 14.04 38.65
CA VAL A 207 -20.88 14.35 37.22
C VAL A 207 -22.01 15.28 36.72
N GLU A 208 -23.01 15.55 37.55
CA GLU A 208 -24.27 16.22 37.19
C GLU A 208 -24.16 17.74 36.99
N LYS A 209 -23.09 18.42 37.41
CA LYS A 209 -23.01 19.88 37.23
C LYS A 209 -22.56 20.34 35.84
N ARG A 210 -22.24 19.43 34.91
CA ARG A 210 -21.92 19.83 33.53
C ARG A 210 -22.64 18.93 32.54
N TYR A 211 -23.86 19.33 32.18
CA TYR A 211 -24.40 19.36 30.81
C TYR A 211 -25.79 20.03 30.84
N THR A 212 -25.84 21.31 31.22
CA THR A 212 -26.90 22.19 30.76
C THR A 212 -26.29 23.09 29.71
N SER A 213 -26.60 22.81 28.45
CA SER A 213 -26.15 23.50 27.24
C SER A 213 -26.67 24.95 27.11
N GLN A 214 -27.04 25.61 28.22
CA GLN A 214 -27.65 26.94 28.22
C GLN A 214 -26.89 28.02 28.99
N LYS A 215 -25.77 27.72 29.68
CA LYS A 215 -25.02 28.75 30.42
C LYS A 215 -23.51 28.58 30.28
N LYS A 216 -22.96 28.97 29.13
CA LYS A 216 -21.59 29.47 29.03
C LYS A 216 -21.61 30.64 28.05
N LYS A 217 -21.62 31.86 28.57
CA LYS A 217 -21.27 33.03 27.77
C LYS A 217 -19.74 33.11 27.71
N ILE A 218 -19.23 33.57 26.59
CA ILE A 218 -17.79 33.64 26.25
C ILE A 218 -17.00 34.54 27.22
N ASP A 219 -17.67 35.44 27.93
CA ASP A 219 -17.05 36.39 28.86
C ASP A 219 -16.48 35.75 30.15
N ASP A 220 -16.79 34.50 30.45
CA ASP A 220 -16.25 33.79 31.63
C ASP A 220 -14.83 33.23 31.41
N PHE A 221 -14.21 33.49 30.24
CA PHE A 221 -12.88 32.96 29.86
C PHE A 221 -11.78 34.02 29.73
N PHE A 222 -12.05 35.29 30.05
CA PHE A 222 -11.05 36.37 30.10
C PHE A 222 -10.91 36.95 31.51
#